data_AF-A0A3Q3FRK0-F1
#
_entry.id   AF-A0A3Q3FRK0-F1
#
_cell.length_a   1.000
_cell.length_b   1.000
_cell.length_c   1.000
_cell.angle_alpha   90.00
_cell.angle_beta   90.00
_cell.angle_gamma   90.00
#
_symmetry.space_group_name_H-M   'P 1'
#
loop_
_entity.id
_entity.type
_entity.pdbx_description
1 polymer ?
#
loop_
_entity_poly.entity_id
_entity_poly.type
_entity_poly.pdbx_seq_one_letter_code
_entity_poly.pdbx_strand_id
1 'polypeptide(L)' 'FEKQEELRRSAMRAVAALLAIPEVERSPSMADFANQIRTNADMASIYQSVQGGEGGGLAHAESMDTS' A
#
# COMPACT_ATOMS: atom_id res chain seq x y z
N PHE A 1 9.48 4.19 17.80
CA PHE A 1 9.46 2.93 17.04
C PHE A 1 8.09 2.68 16.42
N GLU A 2 7.02 2.57 17.20
CA GLU A 2 5.63 2.38 16.69
C GLU A 2 5.18 3.41 15.64
N LYS A 3 5.34 4.72 15.90
CA LYS A 3 4.91 5.77 14.96
C LYS A 3 5.62 5.70 13.60
N GLN A 4 6.88 5.27 13.58
CA GLN A 4 7.66 5.14 12.35
C GLN A 4 7.28 3.89 11.58
N GLU A 5 6.97 2.81 12.29
CA GLU A 5 6.46 1.59 11.67
C GLU A 5 5.09 1.83 11.02
N GLU A 6 4.17 2.48 11.74
CA GLU A 6 2.85 2.79 11.18
C GLU A 6 2.93 3.74 9.99
N LEU A 7 3.81 4.74 10.03
CA LEU A 7 4.05 5.61 8.89
C LEU A 7 4.50 4.82 7.65
N ARG A 8 5.40 3.85 7.82
CA ARG A 8 5.87 2.99 6.72
C ARG A 8 4.75 2.09 6.19
N ARG A 9 3.93 1.52 7.06
CA ARG A 9 2.76 0.71 6.66
C ARG A 9 1.74 1.56 5.91
N SER A 10 1.40 2.76 6.41
CA SER A 10 0.51 3.71 5.75
C SER A 10 1.02 4.11 4.37
N ALA A 11 2.33 4.41 4.24
CA ALA A 11 2.92 4.71 2.95
C ALA A 11 2.82 3.52 1.98
N MET A 12 3.07 2.28 2.43
CA MET A 12 2.95 1.10 1.58
C MET A 12 1.51 0.80 1.18
N ARG A 13 0.52 1.07 2.04
CA ARG A 13 -0.90 0.99 1.67
C ARG A 13 -1.25 1.96 0.54
N ALA A 14 -0.78 3.21 0.62
CA ALA A 14 -0.98 4.19 -0.44
C ALA A 14 -0.34 3.74 -1.77
N VAL A 15 0.88 3.18 -1.71
CA VAL A 15 1.56 2.64 -2.90
C VAL A 15 0.80 1.46 -3.50
N ALA A 16 0.32 0.53 -2.69
CA ALA A 16 -0.47 -0.60 -3.16
C ALA A 16 -1.75 -0.13 -3.89
N ALA A 17 -2.41 0.90 -3.35
CA ALA A 17 -3.57 1.52 -4.00
C ALA A 17 -3.21 2.20 -5.33
N LEU A 18 -2.07 2.90 -5.41
CA LEU A 18 -1.59 3.52 -6.64
C LEU A 18 -1.24 2.47 -7.71
N LEU A 19 -0.60 1.36 -7.32
CA LEU A 19 -0.25 0.25 -8.21
C LEU A 19 -1.47 -0.54 -8.71
N ALA A 20 -2.61 -0.46 -8.02
CA ALA A 20 -3.85 -1.07 -8.49
C ALA A 20 -4.53 -0.28 -9.63
N ILE A 21 -4.07 0.94 -9.93
CA ILE A 21 -4.59 1.77 -11.02
C ILE A 21 -3.81 1.44 -12.31
N PRO A 22 -4.44 0.84 -13.33
CA PRO A 22 -3.74 0.31 -14.52
C PRO A 22 -2.89 1.33 -15.28
N GLU A 23 -3.30 2.60 -15.29
CA GLU A 23 -2.58 3.70 -15.95
C GLU A 23 -1.33 4.11 -15.16
N VAL A 24 -1.42 4.05 -13.83
CA VAL A 24 -0.32 4.44 -12.92
C VAL A 24 0.72 3.32 -12.84
N GLU A 25 0.28 2.06 -12.79
CA GLU A 25 1.15 0.89 -12.81
C GLU A 25 2.07 0.88 -14.06
N ARG A 26 1.54 1.32 -15.21
CA ARG A 26 2.27 1.40 -16.47
C ARG A 26 3.25 2.57 -16.56
N SER A 27 3.25 3.49 -15.60
CA SER A 27 4.19 4.61 -15.61
C SER A 27 5.61 4.13 -15.27
N PRO A 28 6.65 4.58 -16.00
CA PRO A 28 8.03 4.16 -15.74
C PRO A 28 8.47 4.39 -14.30
N SER A 29 8.11 5.54 -13.72
CA SER A 29 8.43 5.87 -12.33
C SER A 29 7.81 4.90 -11.33
N MET A 30 6.59 4.43 -11.58
CA MET A 30 5.93 3.49 -10.70
C MET A 30 6.48 2.06 -10.87
N ALA A 31 6.85 1.67 -12.09
CA ALA A 31 7.52 0.40 -12.35
C ALA A 31 8.89 0.33 -11.64
N ASP A 32 9.67 1.42 -11.67
CA ASP A 32 10.93 1.53 -10.94
C ASP A 32 10.72 1.46 -9.42
N PHE A 33 9.68 2.11 -8.92
CA PHE A 33 9.35 2.08 -7.49
C PHE A 33 8.91 0.69 -7.03
N ALA A 34 8.07 0.01 -7.82
CA ALA A 34 7.68 -1.37 -7.56
C ALA A 34 8.87 -2.33 -7.60
N ASN A 35 9.82 -2.10 -8.50
CA ASN A 35 11.09 -2.83 -8.51
C ASN A 35 11.87 -2.60 -7.21
N GLN A 36 11.99 -1.35 -6.73
CA GLN A 36 12.66 -1.04 -5.46
C GLN A 36 12.01 -1.74 -4.26
N ILE A 37 10.67 -1.80 -4.22
CA ILE A 37 9.94 -2.56 -3.19
C ILE A 37 10.29 -4.05 -3.24
N ARG A 38 10.32 -4.64 -4.43
CA ARG A 38 10.60 -6.08 -4.59
C ARG A 38 12.04 -6.45 -4.29
N THR A 39 13.01 -5.58 -4.58
CA THR A 39 14.44 -5.87 -4.39
C THR A 39 14.94 -5.57 -2.97
N ASN A 40 14.20 -4.78 -2.19
CA ASN A 40 14.51 -4.50 -0.80
C ASN A 40 13.67 -5.40 0.12
N ALA A 41 14.32 -6.31 0.85
CA ALA A 41 13.64 -7.30 1.69
C ALA A 41 12.74 -6.68 2.77
N ASP A 42 13.15 -5.57 3.39
CA ASP A 42 12.38 -4.89 4.43
C ASP A 42 11.10 -4.27 3.84
N MET A 43 11.25 -3.60 2.68
CA MET A 43 10.12 -3.00 1.98
C MET A 43 9.16 -4.05 1.44
N ALA A 44 9.67 -5.14 0.87
CA ALA A 44 8.88 -6.28 0.40
C ALA A 44 8.06 -6.89 1.54
N SER A 45 8.68 -7.09 2.72
CA SER A 45 8.01 -7.65 3.89
C SER A 45 6.86 -6.76 4.39
N ILE A 46 7.09 -5.45 4.47
CA ILE A 46 6.03 -4.49 4.85
C ILE A 46 4.93 -4.47 3.80
N TYR A 47 5.30 -4.45 2.52
CA TYR A 47 4.34 -4.43 1.40
C TYR A 47 3.45 -5.68 1.40
N GLN A 48 4.01 -6.87 1.59
CA GLN A 48 3.24 -8.11 1.74
C GLN A 48 2.32 -8.07 2.97
N SER A 49 2.83 -7.55 4.09
CA SER A 49 2.06 -7.42 5.33
C SER A 49 0.82 -6.53 5.16
N VAL A 50 0.93 -5.44 4.39
CA VAL A 50 -0.20 -4.53 4.14
C VAL A 50 -1.13 -5.01 3.02
N GLN A 51 -0.67 -5.88 2.11
CA GLN A 51 -1.53 -6.52 1.11
C GLN A 51 -2.36 -7.67 1.71
N GLY A 52 -1.87 -8.35 2.75
CA GLY A 52 -2.55 -9.47 3.41
C GLY A 52 -3.42 -9.09 4.61
N GLY A 53 -3.31 -7.87 5.13
CA GLY A 53 -4.05 -7.38 6.29
C GLY A 53 -5.14 -6.38 5.91
N GLU A 54 -6.31 -6.91 5.53
CA GLU A 54 -7.51 -6.20 5.04
C GLU A 54 -7.53 -6.00 3.51
N GLY A 55 -8.03 -7.01 2.81
CA GLY A 55 -8.68 -6.77 1.53
C GLY A 55 -9.84 -5.80 1.73
N GLY A 56 -9.82 -4.66 1.04
CA GLY A 56 -10.97 -3.76 0.99
C GLY A 56 -10.68 -2.29 1.27
N GLY A 57 -9.68 -1.69 0.60
CA GLY A 57 -9.56 -0.23 0.49
C GLY A 57 -10.72 0.48 -0.22
N LEU A 58 -11.82 -0.22 -0.49
CA LEU A 58 -13.11 0.32 -0.97
C LEU A 58 -14.30 -0.11 -0.09
N ALA A 59 -14.10 -0.86 1.00
CA ALA A 59 -15.21 -1.44 1.78
C ALA A 59 -15.42 -0.83 3.18
N HIS A 60 -14.55 0.05 3.67
CA HIS A 60 -14.73 0.68 5.00
C HIS A 60 -15.22 2.14 4.94
N ALA A 61 -15.70 2.62 3.80
CA ALA A 61 -16.43 3.90 3.73
C ALA A 61 -17.90 3.76 4.19
N GLU A 62 -18.43 2.56 4.38
CA GLU A 62 -19.84 2.30 4.67
C GLU A 62 -20.07 1.93 6.14
N SER A 63 -19.56 2.75 7.07
CA SER A 63 -20.06 2.76 8.46
C SER A 63 -20.09 4.19 9.00
N MET A 64 -20.68 5.11 8.24
CA MET A 64 -21.31 6.29 8.83
C MET A 64 -22.63 5.84 9.46
N ASP A 65 -22.57 5.36 10.69
CA ASP A 65 -23.76 5.25 11.54
C ASP A 65 -24.11 6.67 12.01
N THR A 66 -25.14 7.26 11.38
CA THR A 66 -25.77 8.48 11.87
C THR A 66 -26.63 8.14 13.07
N SER A 67 -26.11 8.40 14.27
CA SER A 67 -26.92 8.61 15.47
C SER A 67 -27.28 10.08 15.63
#